data_AF-A0AA95K512-F1
#
_entry.id   AF-A0AA95K512-F1
#
_cell.length_a   1.000
_cell.length_b   1.000
_cell.length_c   1.000
_cell.angle_alpha   90.00
_cell.angle_beta   90.00
_cell.angle_gamma   90.00
#
_symmetry.space_group_name_H-M   'P 1'
#
loop_
_entity.id
_entity.type
_entity.pdbx_description
1 polymer ?
#
loop_
_entity_poly.entity_id
_entity_poly.type
_entity_poly.pdbx_seq_one_letter_code
_entity_poly.pdbx_strand_id
1 'polypeptide(L)'
;MKGFAKEKLYKFRNEFPELTDAQYETAMLLSIGINKKDIAVFRNVSYVVVRDTLQEIKNRMDFYSVNHIQSVFQCRLVTFGLTQCVLNEINRHNTNS
;
A
#
# COMPACT_ATOMS: atom_id res chain seq x y z
N MET A 1 10.55 -10.93 14.44
CA MET A 1 9.80 -9.71 14.07
C MET A 1 8.30 -10.02 13.87
N LYS A 2 7.58 -10.44 14.91
CA LYS A 2 6.17 -10.85 14.83
C LYS A 2 5.41 -10.10 15.93
N GLY A 3 4.51 -9.18 15.55
CA GLY A 3 3.70 -8.43 16.52
C GLY A 3 3.44 -7.01 16.04
N PHE A 4 4.46 -6.15 16.08
CA PHE A 4 4.30 -4.72 15.82
C PHE A 4 3.90 -4.35 14.38
N ALA A 5 4.27 -5.19 13.40
CA ALA A 5 3.96 -4.93 11.99
C ALA A 5 2.50 -5.24 11.63
N LYS A 6 1.86 -6.24 12.27
CA LYS A 6 0.57 -6.76 11.80
C LYS A 6 -0.59 -5.78 12.05
N GLU A 7 -0.70 -5.21 13.25
CA GLU A 7 -1.77 -4.25 13.57
C GLU A 7 -1.66 -2.93 12.80
N LYS A 8 -0.45 -2.41 12.59
CA LYS A 8 -0.27 -1.20 11.77
C LYS A 8 -0.57 -1.48 10.30
N LEU A 9 -0.17 -2.64 9.76
CA LEU A 9 -0.49 -3.05 8.39
C LEU A 9 -2.00 -3.12 8.12
N TYR A 10 -2.81 -3.55 9.09
CA TYR A 10 -4.26 -3.55 8.96
C TYR A 10 -4.86 -2.14 8.83
N LYS A 11 -4.27 -1.13 9.48
CA LYS A 11 -4.75 0.26 9.32
C LYS A 11 -4.42 0.82 7.93
N PHE A 12 -3.27 0.47 7.37
CA PHE A 12 -2.91 0.88 6.00
C PHE A 12 -3.79 0.26 4.92
N ARG A 13 -4.24 -0.99 5.14
CA ARG A 13 -5.17 -1.66 4.23
C ARG A 13 -6.47 -0.87 4.02
N ASN A 14 -6.91 -0.13 5.04
CA ASN A 14 -8.12 0.69 4.99
C ASN A 14 -7.97 1.95 4.13
N GLU A 15 -6.75 2.34 3.74
CA GLU A 15 -6.50 3.46 2.81
C GLU A 15 -6.77 3.09 1.34
N PHE A 16 -7.07 1.81 1.08
CA PHE A 16 -7.32 1.28 -0.26
C PHE A 16 -8.55 0.34 -0.29
N PRO A 17 -9.74 0.80 0.18
CA PRO A 17 -10.95 -0.04 0.23
C PRO A 17 -11.38 -0.58 -1.15
N GLU A 18 -10.99 0.10 -2.23
CA GLU A 18 -11.29 -0.26 -3.61
C GLU A 18 -10.51 -1.47 -4.13
N LEU A 19 -9.45 -1.88 -3.44
CA LEU A 19 -8.60 -3.00 -3.84
C LEU A 19 -8.98 -4.27 -3.10
N THR A 20 -8.81 -5.42 -3.75
CA THR A 20 -8.80 -6.72 -3.07
C THR A 20 -7.49 -6.92 -2.32
N ASP A 21 -7.42 -7.89 -1.41
CA ASP A 21 -6.18 -8.15 -0.65
C ASP A 21 -5.00 -8.52 -1.57
N ALA A 22 -5.27 -9.30 -2.61
CA ALA A 22 -4.29 -9.67 -3.63
C ALA A 22 -3.78 -8.46 -4.43
N GLN A 23 -4.68 -7.53 -4.76
CA GLN A 23 -4.34 -6.29 -5.46
C GLN A 23 -3.54 -5.35 -4.57
N TYR A 24 -3.98 -5.17 -3.33
CA TYR A 24 -3.29 -4.35 -2.33
C TYR A 24 -1.86 -4.86 -2.09
N GLU A 25 -1.68 -6.16 -1.84
CA GLU A 25 -0.37 -6.74 -1.61
C GLU A 25 0.57 -6.56 -2.82
N THR A 26 0.04 -6.75 -4.04
CA THR A 26 0.79 -6.57 -5.29
C THR A 26 1.23 -5.13 -5.48
N ALA A 27 0.33 -4.17 -5.29
CA ALA A 27 0.63 -2.76 -5.43
C ALA A 27 1.53 -2.23 -4.29
N MET A 28 1.39 -2.77 -3.09
CA MET A 28 2.26 -2.45 -1.95
C MET A 28 3.71 -2.88 -2.25
N LEU A 29 3.93 -4.11 -2.71
CA LEU A 29 5.27 -4.59 -3.07
C LEU A 29 5.87 -3.78 -4.23
N LEU A 30 5.04 -3.41 -5.23
CA LEU A 30 5.48 -2.53 -6.31
C LEU A 30 5.87 -1.14 -5.77
N SER A 31 5.09 -0.60 -4.82
CA SER A 31 5.30 0.76 -4.28
C SER A 31 6.62 0.92 -3.54
N ILE A 32 7.13 -0.16 -2.93
CA ILE A 32 8.44 -0.20 -2.25
C ILE A 32 9.59 -0.56 -3.20
N GLY A 33 9.34 -0.63 -4.51
CA GLY A 33 10.37 -0.81 -5.54
C GLY A 33 10.68 -2.25 -5.91
N ILE A 34 9.89 -3.23 -5.46
CA ILE A 34 10.09 -4.63 -5.87
C ILE A 34 9.60 -4.79 -7.32
N ASN A 35 10.43 -5.41 -8.16
CA ASN A 35 10.07 -5.65 -9.55
C ASN A 35 9.04 -6.80 -9.67
N LYS A 36 8.31 -6.83 -10.79
CA LYS A 36 7.21 -7.80 -11.02
C LYS A 36 7.63 -9.28 -10.92
N LYS A 37 8.88 -9.63 -11.24
CA LYS A 37 9.36 -11.01 -11.16
C LYS A 37 9.52 -11.42 -9.70
N ASP A 38 10.13 -10.56 -8.89
CA ASP A 38 10.31 -10.80 -7.47
C ASP A 38 8.97 -10.76 -6.73
N ILE A 39 8.03 -9.88 -7.13
CA ILE A 39 6.65 -9.91 -6.62
C ILE A 39 6.00 -11.28 -6.86
N ALA A 40 6.19 -11.87 -8.04
CA ALA A 40 5.63 -13.19 -8.36
C ALA A 40 6.16 -14.27 -7.41
N VAL A 41 7.46 -14.20 -7.08
CA VAL A 41 8.10 -15.07 -6.08
C VAL A 41 7.53 -14.81 -4.68
N PHE A 42 7.48 -13.55 -4.23
CA PHE A 42 6.97 -13.18 -2.90
C PHE A 42 5.52 -13.59 -2.68
N ARG A 43 4.70 -13.48 -3.72
CA ARG A 43 3.27 -13.84 -3.67
C ARG A 43 3.00 -15.31 -4.02
N ASN A 44 4.02 -16.07 -4.40
CA ASN A 44 3.90 -17.45 -4.89
C ASN A 44 2.87 -17.60 -6.04
N VAL A 45 2.93 -16.70 -7.02
CA VAL A 45 2.06 -16.68 -8.20
C VAL A 45 2.89 -16.55 -9.48
N SER A 46 2.28 -16.72 -10.65
CA SER A 46 2.99 -16.51 -11.92
C SER A 46 3.19 -15.01 -12.23
N TYR A 47 4.23 -14.71 -13.02
CA TYR A 47 4.47 -13.35 -13.52
C TYR A 47 3.25 -12.78 -14.27
N VAL A 48 2.51 -13.64 -14.99
CA VAL A 48 1.29 -13.28 -15.71
C VAL A 48 0.23 -12.79 -14.73
N VAL A 49 0.03 -13.50 -13.62
CA VAL A 49 -0.91 -13.08 -12.56
C VAL A 49 -0.53 -11.71 -12.00
N VAL A 50 0.76 -11.43 -11.75
CA VAL A 50 1.21 -10.11 -11.26
C VAL A 50 0.93 -9.02 -12.29
N ARG A 51 1.25 -9.26 -13.56
CA ARG A 51 1.00 -8.30 -14.66
C ARG A 51 -0.48 -7.98 -14.79
N ASP A 52 -1.33 -9.02 -14.78
CA ASP A 52 -2.76 -8.87 -14.99
C ASP A 52 -3.42 -8.21 -13.77
N THR A 53 -2.96 -8.54 -12.55
CA THR A 53 -3.36 -7.85 -11.30
C THR A 53 -3.05 -6.35 -11.38
N LEU A 54 -1.83 -5.97 -11.79
CA LEU A 54 -1.46 -4.56 -11.93
C LEU A 54 -2.27 -3.84 -13.01
N GLN A 55 -2.61 -4.54 -14.09
CA GLN A 55 -3.46 -4.00 -15.15
C GLN A 55 -4.90 -3.79 -14.65
N GLU A 56 -5.43 -4.71 -13.85
CA GLU A 56 -6.74 -4.57 -13.23
C GLU A 56 -6.78 -3.38 -12.26
N ILE A 57 -5.74 -3.21 -11.44
CA ILE A 57 -5.61 -2.04 -10.54
C ILE A 57 -5.56 -0.76 -11.36
N LYS A 58 -4.76 -0.71 -12.43
CA LYS A 58 -4.69 0.45 -13.33
C LYS A 58 -6.08 0.83 -13.83
N ASN A 59 -6.85 -0.14 -14.32
CA ASN A 59 -8.18 0.11 -14.87
C ASN A 59 -9.18 0.51 -13.78
N ARG A 60 -9.12 -0.11 -12.60
CA ARG A 60 -10.01 0.18 -11.47
C ARG A 60 -9.81 1.59 -10.91
N MET A 61 -8.56 2.05 -10.91
CA MET A 61 -8.16 3.35 -10.38
C MET A 61 -8.14 4.46 -11.45
N ASP A 62 -8.49 4.13 -12.70
CA ASP A 62 -8.39 5.00 -13.86
C ASP A 62 -7.00 5.66 -14.04
N PHE A 63 -5.95 4.85 -13.86
CA PHE A 63 -4.58 5.33 -14.01
C PHE A 63 -4.09 5.25 -15.45
N TYR A 64 -3.37 6.28 -15.89
CA TYR A 64 -2.75 6.29 -17.22
C TYR A 64 -1.73 5.15 -17.42
N SER A 65 -0.92 4.86 -16.39
CA SER A 65 0.15 3.85 -16.45
C SER A 65 0.28 3.05 -15.17
N VAL A 66 0.94 1.89 -15.25
CA VAL A 66 1.31 1.08 -14.07
C VAL A 66 2.25 1.86 -13.13
N ASN A 67 3.07 2.78 -13.67
CA ASN A 67 3.96 3.60 -12.84
C ASN A 67 3.17 4.59 -11.95
N HIS A 68 1.98 5.02 -12.38
CA HIS A 68 1.11 5.84 -11.53
C HIS A 68 0.64 5.08 -10.28
N ILE A 69 0.53 3.74 -10.33
CA ILE A 69 0.19 2.92 -9.16
C ILE A 69 1.21 3.17 -8.06
N GLN A 70 2.51 3.12 -8.41
CA GLN A 70 3.59 3.33 -7.46
C GLN A 70 3.52 4.74 -6.84
N SER A 71 3.38 5.79 -7.66
CA SER A 71 3.31 7.16 -7.16
C SER A 71 2.11 7.40 -6.25
N VAL A 72 0.92 6.95 -6.63
CA VAL A 72 -0.30 7.15 -5.82
C VAL A 72 -0.22 6.37 -4.50
N PHE A 73 0.28 5.14 -4.53
CA PHE A 73 0.50 4.37 -3.30
C PHE A 73 1.46 5.08 -2.37
N GLN A 74 2.60 5.55 -2.89
CA GLN A 74 3.58 6.29 -2.10
C GLN A 74 2.99 7.57 -1.52
N CYS A 75 2.25 8.37 -2.31
CA CYS A 75 1.60 9.57 -1.82
C CYS A 75 0.61 9.27 -0.69
N ARG A 76 -0.28 8.28 -0.86
CA ARG A 76 -1.26 7.90 0.17
C ARG A 76 -0.57 7.39 1.44
N LEU A 77 0.46 6.55 1.32
CA LEU A 77 1.22 6.03 2.45
C LEU A 77 1.92 7.15 3.23
N VAL A 78 2.53 8.11 2.52
CA VAL A 78 3.19 9.27 3.14
C VAL A 78 2.15 10.16 3.82
N THR A 79 1.04 10.49 3.15
CA THR A 79 -0.05 11.29 3.74
C THR A 79 -0.57 10.63 5.00
N PHE A 80 -0.88 9.33 4.97
CA PHE A 80 -1.32 8.60 6.16
C PHE A 80 -0.28 8.67 7.29
N GLY A 81 1.00 8.40 6.98
CA GLY A 81 2.07 8.46 7.96
C GLY A 81 2.19 9.84 8.62
N LEU A 82 2.13 10.91 7.82
CA LEU A 82 2.17 12.28 8.30
C LEU A 82 0.94 12.63 9.15
N THR A 83 -0.26 12.26 8.72
CA THR A 83 -1.49 12.47 9.49
C THR A 83 -1.42 11.78 10.85
N GLN A 84 -0.93 10.53 10.91
CA GLN A 84 -0.76 9.83 12.18
C GLN A 84 0.29 10.53 13.08
N CYS A 85 1.37 11.07 12.52
CA CYS A 85 2.34 11.85 13.29
C CYS A 85 1.71 13.11 13.89
N VAL A 86 0.94 13.87 13.10
CA VAL A 86 0.25 15.09 13.57
C VAL A 86 -0.76 14.77 14.67
N LEU A 87 -1.59 13.73 14.47
CA LEU A 87 -2.58 13.32 15.47
C LEU A 87 -1.92 12.89 16.79
N ASN A 88 -0.81 12.16 16.72
CA ASN A 88 -0.07 11.76 17.91
C ASN A 88 0.47 12.98 18.68
N GLU A 89 0.91 14.01 17.98
CA GLU A 89 1.42 15.23 18.61
C GLU A 89 0.30 16.03 19.29
N ILE A 90 -0.83 16.21 18.61
CA ILE A 90 -2.03 16.84 19.19
C ILE A 90 -2.47 16.10 20.46
N ASN A 91 -2.51 14.77 20.40
CA ASN A 91 -2.91 13.96 21.56
C ASN A 91 -1.94 14.11 22.74
N ARG A 92 -0.61 14.21 22.49
CA ARG A 92 0.37 14.48 23.56
C ARG A 92 0.14 15.82 24.24
N HIS A 93 -0.19 16.87 23.47
CA HIS A 93 -0.46 18.19 24.04
C HIS A 93 -1.75 18.21 24.86
N ASN A 94 -2.79 17.49 24.44
CA ASN A 94 -4.06 17.40 25.15
C ASN A 94 -3.99 16.57 26.45
N THR A 95 -3.04 15.62 26.56
CA THR A 95 -2.84 14.85 27.81
C THR A 95 -1.94 15.56 28.84
N ASN A 96 -1.20 16.59 28.43
CA ASN A 96 -0.28 17.35 29.28
C ASN A 96 -0.82 18.73 29.67
N SER A 97 -2.07 19.05 29.31
CA SER A 97 -2.82 20.26 29.70
C SER A 97 -3.99 19.88 30.60
#